data_AF-A0A7C4J9E0-F1
#
_entry.id   AF-A0A7C4J9E0-F1
#
_cell.length_a   1.000
_cell.length_b   1.000
_cell.length_c   1.000
_cell.angle_alpha   90.00
_cell.angle_beta   90.00
_cell.angle_gamma   90.00
#
_symmetry.space_group_name_H-M   'P 1'
#
loop_
_entity.id
_entity.type
_entity.pdbx_description
1 polymer ?
#
loop_
_entity_poly.entity_id
_entity_poly.type
_entity_poly.pdbx_seq_one_letter_code
_entity_poly.pdbx_strand_id
1 'polypeptide(L)'
;MQDIATGKSTRTLERFLAVVAAAACLAGFIRAWQMTYAPIPGSAETSTNPAPGLYMTEMLILSGAGVISTFANRVKARWAVAGAMLAFSVMGAWSIGLAFLPTAALFMLAAILATRRHRQNLMTGIATWVSAGIAQMSVMLIIIRIVEPTAIF
;
A
#
# COMPACT_ATOMS: atom_id res chain seq x y z
N MET A 1 33.54 10.21 13.86
CA MET A 1 33.24 10.85 12.56
C MET A 1 32.62 9.92 11.51
N GLN A 2 32.63 8.58 11.68
CA GLN A 2 32.00 7.63 10.73
C GLN A 2 30.46 7.61 10.77
N ASP A 3 29.81 8.05 11.85
CA ASP A 3 28.34 8.01 11.97
C ASP A 3 27.58 9.06 11.15
N ILE A 4 28.24 10.14 10.71
CA ILE A 4 27.57 11.21 9.96
C ILE A 4 27.36 10.81 8.49
N ALA A 5 28.27 9.99 7.93
CA ALA A 5 28.17 9.52 6.55
C ALA A 5 27.07 8.44 6.37
N THR A 6 26.89 7.57 7.36
CA THR A 6 25.89 6.48 7.31
C THR A 6 24.45 6.98 7.44
N GLY A 7 24.23 8.03 8.24
CA GLY A 7 22.91 8.63 8.43
C GLY A 7 22.34 9.31 7.17
N LYS A 8 23.19 9.92 6.33
CA LYS A 8 22.75 10.56 5.07
C LYS A 8 22.41 9.52 4.00
N SER A 9 23.22 8.46 3.89
CA SER A 9 23.03 7.37 2.91
C SER A 9 21.73 6.60 3.15
N THR A 10 21.45 6.22 4.40
CA THR A 10 20.21 5.50 4.76
C THR A 10 18.94 6.31 4.47
N ARG A 11 18.96 7.63 4.68
CA ARG A 11 17.84 8.51 4.36
C ARG A 11 17.57 8.61 2.86
N THR A 12 18.63 8.64 2.04
CA THR A 12 18.49 8.61 0.58
C THR A 12 17.91 7.27 0.12
N LEU A 13 18.37 6.15 0.71
CA LEU A 13 17.83 4.83 0.41
C LEU A 13 16.35 4.71 0.80
N GLU A 14 15.94 5.17 1.99
CA GLU A 14 14.52 5.18 2.40
C GLU A 14 13.63 5.93 1.41
N ARG A 15 14.07 7.10 0.95
CA ARG A 15 13.35 7.92 -0.02
C ARG A 15 13.29 7.24 -1.39
N PHE A 16 14.40 6.68 -1.84
CA PHE A 16 14.46 5.93 -3.08
C PHE A 16 13.50 4.75 -3.05
N LEU A 17 13.50 3.95 -1.97
CA LEU A 17 12.56 2.84 -1.78
C LEU A 17 11.11 3.31 -1.82
N ALA A 18 10.77 4.43 -1.18
CA ALA A 18 9.40 4.96 -1.19
C ALA A 18 8.97 5.44 -2.60
N VAL A 19 9.86 6.09 -3.35
CA VAL A 19 9.59 6.52 -4.72
C VAL A 19 9.44 5.32 -5.66
N VAL A 20 10.31 4.33 -5.53
CA VAL A 20 10.21 3.08 -6.30
C VAL A 20 8.93 2.32 -5.96
N ALA A 21 8.54 2.27 -4.68
CA ALA A 21 7.28 1.68 -4.26
C ALA A 21 6.09 2.40 -4.93
N ALA A 22 6.09 3.73 -4.92
CA ALA A 22 5.03 4.51 -5.54
C ALA A 22 4.95 4.32 -7.06
N ALA A 23 6.11 4.26 -7.73
CA ALA A 23 6.18 3.95 -9.16
C ALA A 23 5.67 2.53 -9.46
N ALA A 24 6.04 1.54 -8.64
CA ALA A 24 5.52 0.18 -8.77
C ALA A 24 4.01 0.11 -8.54
N CYS A 25 3.48 0.87 -7.57
CA CYS A 25 2.05 0.99 -7.33
C CYS A 25 1.32 1.58 -8.55
N LEU A 26 1.87 2.64 -9.15
CA LEU A 26 1.30 3.28 -10.33
C LEU A 26 1.34 2.35 -11.54
N ALA A 27 2.45 1.62 -11.75
CA ALA A 27 2.56 0.62 -12.80
C ALA A 27 1.54 -0.52 -12.61
N GLY A 28 1.37 -1.00 -11.38
CA GLY A 28 0.36 -2.00 -11.01
C GLY A 28 -1.06 -1.49 -11.30
N PHE A 29 -1.36 -0.24 -10.94
CA PHE A 29 -2.63 0.42 -11.26
C PHE A 29 -2.87 0.48 -12.77
N ILE A 30 -1.91 0.99 -13.56
CA ILE A 30 -2.06 1.11 -15.02
C ILE A 30 -2.31 -0.25 -15.65
N ARG A 31 -1.53 -1.26 -15.25
CA ARG A 31 -1.67 -2.62 -15.79
C ARG A 31 -3.03 -3.23 -15.44
N ALA A 32 -3.47 -3.07 -14.19
CA ALA A 32 -4.76 -3.56 -13.76
C ALA A 32 -5.91 -2.82 -14.47
N TRP A 33 -5.79 -1.51 -14.61
CA TRP A 33 -6.74 -0.69 -15.37
C TRP A 33 -6.85 -1.15 -16.83
N GLN A 34 -5.72 -1.43 -17.49
CA GLN A 34 -5.72 -1.98 -18.84
C GLN A 34 -6.39 -3.37 -18.90
N MET A 35 -6.17 -4.25 -17.93
CA MET A 35 -6.83 -5.56 -17.94
C MET A 35 -8.35 -5.47 -17.69
N THR A 36 -8.80 -4.52 -16.88
CA THR A 36 -10.22 -4.40 -16.49
C THR A 36 -11.03 -3.51 -17.43
N TYR A 37 -10.42 -2.47 -18.01
CA TYR A 37 -11.12 -1.44 -18.79
C TYR A 37 -10.63 -1.30 -20.24
N ALA A 38 -9.61 -2.03 -20.69
CA ALA A 38 -9.31 -2.04 -22.13
C ALA A 38 -10.48 -2.72 -22.86
N PRO A 39 -11.07 -2.06 -23.88
CA PRO A 39 -12.17 -2.65 -24.64
C PRO A 39 -11.65 -3.86 -25.40
N ILE A 40 -12.11 -5.06 -25.04
CA ILE A 40 -11.98 -6.22 -25.93
C ILE A 40 -12.97 -5.97 -27.06
N PRO A 41 -12.53 -5.89 -28.33
CA PRO A 41 -13.45 -5.70 -29.44
C PRO A 41 -14.41 -6.89 -29.50
N GLY A 42 -15.68 -6.65 -29.16
CA GLY A 42 -16.76 -7.67 -29.16
C GLY A 42 -17.33 -8.04 -27.79
N SER A 43 -16.80 -7.56 -26.66
CA SER A 43 -17.41 -7.81 -25.33
C SER A 43 -18.23 -6.60 -24.86
N ALA A 44 -19.56 -6.72 -24.86
CA ALA A 44 -20.48 -5.69 -24.38
C ALA A 44 -20.61 -5.63 -22.83
N GLU A 45 -19.75 -6.35 -22.10
CA GLU A 45 -19.77 -6.38 -20.64
C GLU A 45 -18.64 -5.53 -20.07
N THR A 46 -18.80 -4.20 -20.15
CA THR A 46 -18.11 -3.31 -19.22
C THR A 46 -18.72 -3.56 -17.84
N SER A 47 -18.10 -4.43 -17.04
CA SER A 47 -18.44 -4.63 -15.63
C SER A 47 -18.49 -3.26 -14.94
N THR A 48 -19.70 -2.75 -14.72
CA THR A 48 -19.99 -1.51 -13.98
C THR A 48 -19.84 -1.67 -12.48
N ASN A 49 -19.28 -2.80 -12.01
CA ASN A 49 -19.01 -2.99 -10.59
C ASN A 49 -18.05 -1.88 -10.12
N PRO A 50 -18.48 -0.98 -9.21
CA PRO A 50 -17.66 0.13 -8.73
C PRO A 50 -16.53 -0.33 -7.79
N ALA A 51 -16.57 -1.58 -7.30
CA ALA A 51 -15.63 -2.10 -6.32
C ALA A 51 -14.14 -2.08 -6.73
N PRO A 52 -13.75 -2.40 -7.98
CA PRO A 52 -12.34 -2.35 -8.40
C PRO A 52 -11.80 -0.92 -8.44
N GLY A 53 -12.63 0.05 -8.86
CA GLY A 53 -12.25 1.46 -8.97
C GLY A 53 -11.93 2.08 -7.61
N LEU A 54 -12.79 1.87 -6.61
CA LEU A 54 -12.59 2.40 -5.25
C LEU A 54 -11.30 1.83 -4.62
N TYR A 55 -11.12 0.51 -4.74
CA TYR A 55 -9.93 -0.18 -4.24
C TYR A 55 -8.64 0.40 -4.85
N MET A 56 -8.64 0.63 -6.15
CA MET A 56 -7.48 1.18 -6.87
C MET A 56 -7.17 2.63 -6.46
N THR A 57 -8.20 3.47 -6.26
CA THR A 57 -8.02 4.84 -5.78
C THR A 57 -7.41 4.86 -4.38
N GLU A 58 -7.87 4.02 -3.46
CA GLU A 58 -7.31 3.95 -2.10
C GLU A 58 -5.85 3.48 -2.09
N MET A 59 -5.48 2.53 -2.97
CA MET A 59 -4.08 2.12 -3.11
C MET A 59 -3.17 3.26 -3.59
N LEU A 60 -3.62 4.10 -4.52
CA LEU A 60 -2.89 5.28 -4.95
C LEU A 60 -2.75 6.31 -3.81
N ILE A 61 -3.82 6.53 -3.03
CA ILE A 61 -3.80 7.43 -1.88
C ILE A 61 -2.81 6.93 -0.81
N LEU A 62 -2.86 5.63 -0.47
CA LEU A 62 -1.95 5.01 0.49
C LEU A 62 -0.50 5.07 0.01
N SER A 63 -0.26 4.84 -1.27
CA SER A 63 1.06 4.98 -1.89
C SER A 63 1.59 6.41 -1.75
N GLY A 64 0.77 7.41 -2.06
CA GLY A 64 1.10 8.83 -1.85
C GLY A 64 1.38 9.14 -0.37
N ALA A 65 0.57 8.64 0.55
CA ALA A 65 0.78 8.79 1.99
C ALA A 65 2.08 8.11 2.46
N GLY A 66 2.47 6.98 1.86
CA GLY A 66 3.74 6.30 2.10
C GLY A 66 4.94 7.15 1.70
N VAL A 67 4.86 7.80 0.54
CA VAL A 67 5.88 8.77 0.09
C VAL A 67 5.94 9.95 1.05
N ILE A 68 4.81 10.61 1.32
CA ILE A 68 4.74 11.79 2.19
C ILE A 68 5.25 11.47 3.59
N SER A 69 4.84 10.35 4.19
CA SER A 69 5.34 9.91 5.51
C SER A 69 6.84 9.61 5.50
N THR A 70 7.39 9.24 4.34
CA THR A 70 8.82 9.10 4.15
C THR A 70 9.53 10.45 4.17
N PHE A 71 9.03 11.45 3.43
CA PHE A 71 9.60 12.80 3.43
C PHE A 71 9.43 13.53 4.78
N ALA A 72 8.26 13.38 5.42
CA ALA A 72 7.93 13.94 6.72
C ALA A 72 8.56 13.19 7.91
N ASN A 73 9.31 12.11 7.64
CA ASN A 73 10.04 11.33 8.65
C ASN A 73 9.15 10.71 9.75
N ARG A 74 7.88 10.44 9.44
CA ARG A 74 6.88 9.89 10.39
C ARG A 74 6.92 8.36 10.39
N VAL A 75 7.78 7.78 11.23
CA VAL A 75 8.02 6.31 11.29
C VAL A 75 6.74 5.50 11.49
N LYS A 76 5.89 5.89 12.44
CA LYS A 76 4.60 5.21 12.72
C LYS A 76 3.69 5.20 11.49
N ALA A 77 3.62 6.31 10.75
CA ALA A 77 2.80 6.40 9.55
C ALA A 77 3.31 5.49 8.43
N ARG A 78 4.63 5.29 8.31
CA ARG A 78 5.20 4.35 7.33
C ARG A 78 4.79 2.90 7.63
N TRP A 79 4.81 2.51 8.91
CA TRP A 79 4.31 1.19 9.34
C TRP A 79 2.82 1.02 9.07
N ALA A 80 2.02 2.07 9.34
CA ALA A 80 0.60 2.04 9.07
C ALA A 80 0.30 1.86 7.56
N VAL A 81 0.99 2.62 6.70
CA VAL A 81 0.85 2.50 5.24
C VAL A 81 1.26 1.11 4.74
N ALA A 82 2.38 0.58 5.24
CA ALA A 82 2.82 -0.77 4.88
C ALA A 82 1.80 -1.85 5.32
N GLY A 83 1.15 -1.65 6.47
CA GLY A 83 0.12 -2.54 7.00
C GLY A 83 -1.16 -2.51 6.18
N ALA A 84 -1.65 -1.29 5.89
CA ALA A 84 -2.82 -1.07 5.06
C ALA A 84 -2.62 -1.61 3.63
N MET A 85 -1.46 -1.35 3.01
CA MET A 85 -1.15 -1.91 1.68
C MET A 85 -1.09 -3.43 1.69
N LEU A 86 -0.51 -4.05 2.73
CA LEU A 86 -0.47 -5.51 2.81
C LEU A 86 -1.87 -6.10 2.96
N ALA A 87 -2.70 -5.52 3.84
CA ALA A 87 -4.09 -5.93 4.02
C ALA A 87 -4.85 -5.89 2.71
N PHE A 88 -4.68 -4.82 1.94
CA PHE A 88 -5.22 -4.76 0.60
C PHE A 88 -4.67 -5.85 -0.31
N SER A 89 -3.34 -6.00 -0.42
CA SER A 89 -2.74 -7.08 -1.21
C SER A 89 -3.28 -8.47 -0.88
N VAL A 90 -3.58 -8.75 0.40
CA VAL A 90 -4.16 -10.02 0.85
C VAL A 90 -5.64 -10.12 0.43
N MET A 91 -6.46 -9.10 0.67
CA MET A 91 -7.86 -9.12 0.25
C MET A 91 -8.01 -9.19 -1.29
N GLY A 92 -7.13 -8.51 -2.02
CA GLY A 92 -7.09 -8.53 -3.48
C GLY A 92 -6.36 -9.75 -4.06
N ALA A 93 -5.82 -10.66 -3.25
CA ALA A 93 -4.91 -11.72 -3.72
C ALA A 93 -5.50 -12.62 -4.81
N TRP A 94 -6.84 -12.72 -4.87
CA TRP A 94 -7.56 -13.50 -5.89
C TRP A 94 -7.66 -12.83 -7.26
N SER A 95 -7.36 -11.54 -7.39
CA SER A 95 -7.49 -10.81 -8.66
C SER A 95 -6.25 -10.00 -9.02
N ILE A 96 -5.91 -8.99 -8.22
CA ILE A 96 -4.91 -7.96 -8.55
C ILE A 96 -3.91 -7.75 -7.39
N GLY A 97 -4.23 -8.24 -6.19
CA GLY A 97 -3.50 -7.98 -4.95
C GLY A 97 -2.04 -8.43 -4.96
N LEU A 98 -1.71 -9.51 -5.69
CA LEU A 98 -0.33 -9.98 -5.87
C LEU A 98 0.54 -8.96 -6.62
N ALA A 99 -0.03 -8.17 -7.53
CA ALA A 99 0.71 -7.13 -8.24
C ALA A 99 1.17 -5.99 -7.32
N PHE A 100 0.50 -5.80 -6.17
CA PHE A 100 0.81 -4.76 -5.19
C PHE A 100 1.70 -5.26 -4.03
N LEU A 101 1.96 -6.57 -3.95
CA LEU A 101 2.81 -7.17 -2.93
C LEU A 101 4.24 -6.62 -2.93
N PRO A 102 4.89 -6.37 -4.10
CA PRO A 102 6.18 -5.68 -4.15
C PRO A 102 6.14 -4.28 -3.54
N THR A 103 5.06 -3.52 -3.76
CA THR A 103 4.88 -2.19 -3.19
C THR A 103 4.79 -2.24 -1.67
N ALA A 104 3.97 -3.16 -1.13
CA ALA A 104 3.86 -3.36 0.31
C ALA A 104 5.21 -3.74 0.94
N ALA A 105 5.97 -4.63 0.29
CA ALA A 105 7.29 -5.05 0.74
C ALA A 105 8.30 -3.90 0.76
N LEU A 106 8.30 -3.02 -0.25
CA LEU A 106 9.18 -1.86 -0.31
C LEU A 106 8.86 -0.84 0.80
N PHE A 107 7.58 -0.55 1.05
CA PHE A 107 7.19 0.32 2.17
C PHE A 107 7.53 -0.29 3.52
N MET A 108 7.37 -1.61 3.67
CA MET A 108 7.77 -2.31 4.88
C MET A 108 9.27 -2.24 5.13
N LEU A 109 10.09 -2.44 4.10
CA LEU A 109 11.55 -2.28 4.18
C LEU A 109 11.93 -0.85 4.57
N ALA A 110 11.29 0.16 3.96
CA ALA A 110 11.50 1.56 4.31
C ALA A 110 11.10 1.89 5.76
N ALA A 111 10.05 1.25 6.30
CA ALA A 111 9.64 1.39 7.69
C ALA A 111 10.64 0.73 8.67
N ILE A 112 11.14 -0.48 8.34
CA ILE A 112 12.15 -1.18 9.14
C ILE A 112 13.45 -0.38 9.21
N LEU A 113 13.95 0.12 8.07
CA LEU A 113 15.16 0.94 8.01
C LEU A 113 15.00 2.22 8.86
N ALA A 114 13.85 2.89 8.76
CA ALA A 114 13.55 4.09 9.54
C ALA A 114 13.53 3.81 11.05
N THR A 115 12.96 2.67 11.44
CA THR A 115 12.85 2.24 12.85
C THR A 115 14.23 1.95 13.43
N ARG A 116 15.07 1.24 12.67
CA ARG A 116 16.48 0.99 13.05
C ARG A 116 17.25 2.30 13.18
N ARG A 117 17.10 3.23 12.23
CA ARG A 117 17.79 4.53 12.26
C ARG A 117 17.41 5.38 13.47
N HIS A 118 16.13 5.41 13.83
CA HIS A 118 15.63 6.17 14.98
C HIS A 118 15.70 5.40 16.31
N ARG A 119 16.30 4.20 16.32
CA ARG A 119 16.39 3.29 17.49
C ARG A 119 15.05 3.09 18.20
N GLN A 120 13.95 3.08 17.44
CA GLN A 120 12.62 2.86 17.99
C GLN A 120 12.38 1.36 18.21
N ASN A 121 11.48 1.04 19.15
CA ASN A 121 11.09 -0.34 19.41
C ASN A 121 10.34 -0.91 18.20
N LEU A 122 10.88 -1.99 17.62
CA LEU A 122 10.32 -2.65 16.45
C LEU A 122 8.94 -3.27 16.75
N MET A 123 8.68 -3.68 18.00
CA MET A 123 7.37 -4.18 18.42
C MET A 123 6.28 -3.13 18.25
N THR A 124 6.57 -1.86 18.53
CA THR A 124 5.60 -0.76 18.31
C THR A 124 5.29 -0.58 16.83
N GLY A 125 6.28 -0.77 15.96
CA GLY A 125 6.12 -0.76 14.51
C GLY A 125 5.21 -1.90 14.03
N ILE A 126 5.48 -3.13 14.47
CA ILE A 126 4.66 -4.31 14.15
C ILE A 126 3.23 -4.12 14.66
N ALA A 127 3.03 -3.66 15.89
CA ALA A 127 1.68 -3.41 16.41
C ALA A 127 0.93 -2.36 15.56
N THR A 128 1.61 -1.30 15.12
CA THR A 128 1.02 -0.29 14.21
C THR A 128 0.69 -0.88 12.84
N TRP A 129 1.54 -1.75 12.34
CA TRP A 129 1.34 -2.44 11.06
C TRP A 129 0.13 -3.39 11.09
N VAL A 130 0.04 -4.25 12.11
CA VAL A 130 -1.09 -5.16 12.29
C VAL A 130 -2.39 -4.38 12.49
N SER A 131 -2.39 -3.38 13.38
CA SER A 131 -3.60 -2.58 13.65
C SER A 131 -4.07 -1.80 12.43
N ALA A 132 -3.16 -1.21 11.64
CA ALA A 132 -3.52 -0.56 10.39
C ALA A 132 -4.04 -1.54 9.35
N GLY A 133 -3.46 -2.73 9.24
CA GLY A 133 -3.96 -3.78 8.36
C GLY A 133 -5.37 -4.22 8.73
N ILE A 134 -5.61 -4.53 10.00
CA ILE A 134 -6.95 -4.91 10.50
C ILE A 134 -7.94 -3.78 10.29
N ALA A 135 -7.58 -2.53 10.63
CA ALA A 135 -8.45 -1.38 10.43
C ALA A 135 -8.83 -1.21 8.95
N GLN A 136 -7.88 -1.36 8.03
CA GLN A 136 -8.13 -1.27 6.59
C GLN A 136 -9.05 -2.39 6.09
N MET A 137 -8.84 -3.63 6.55
CA MET A 137 -9.74 -4.75 6.23
C MET A 137 -11.16 -4.49 6.74
N SER A 138 -11.30 -4.03 7.99
CA SER A 138 -12.60 -3.72 8.58
C SER A 138 -13.32 -2.61 7.82
N VAL A 139 -12.63 -1.53 7.46
CA VAL A 139 -13.20 -0.43 6.67
C VAL A 139 -13.72 -0.95 5.33
N MET A 140 -12.93 -1.78 4.65
CA MET A 140 -13.33 -2.36 3.36
C MET A 140 -14.56 -3.26 3.48
N LEU A 141 -14.60 -4.15 4.48
CA LEU A 141 -15.77 -5.00 4.71
C LEU A 141 -17.04 -4.20 5.03
N ILE A 142 -16.90 -3.11 5.81
CA ILE A 142 -18.02 -2.21 6.11
C ILE A 142 -18.50 -1.51 4.84
N ILE A 143 -17.59 -0.97 4.02
CA ILE A 143 -17.94 -0.30 2.76
C ILE A 143 -18.67 -1.28 1.84
N ILE A 144 -18.14 -2.48 1.66
CA ILE A 144 -18.77 -3.49 0.81
C ILE A 144 -20.15 -3.86 1.34
N ARG A 145 -20.34 -3.97 2.65
CA ARG A 145 -21.66 -4.21 3.24
C ARG A 145 -22.67 -3.10 3.02
N ILE A 146 -22.22 -1.84 2.99
CA ILE A 146 -23.07 -0.68 2.73
C ILE A 146 -23.45 -0.61 1.24
N VAL A 147 -22.48 -0.88 0.35
CA VAL A 147 -22.68 -0.79 -1.11
C VAL A 147 -23.44 -1.99 -1.65
N GLU A 148 -23.15 -3.20 -1.16
CA GLU A 148 -23.74 -4.47 -1.58
C GLU A 148 -24.33 -5.22 -0.36
N PRO A 149 -25.50 -4.80 0.15
CA PRO A 149 -26.09 -5.39 1.36
C PRO A 149 -26.40 -6.89 1.22
N THR A 150 -26.57 -7.39 -0.01
CA THR A 150 -26.88 -8.79 -0.32
C THR A 150 -25.66 -9.71 -0.46
N ALA A 151 -24.43 -9.19 -0.47
CA ALA A 151 -23.23 -10.01 -0.65
C ALA A 151 -23.01 -10.93 0.57
N ILE A 152 -22.97 -12.25 0.41
CA ILE A 152 -22.72 -13.18 1.52
C ILE A 152 -21.22 -13.50 1.51
N PHE A 153 -20.49 -13.04 2.53
CA PHE A 153 -19.06 -13.31 2.77
C PHE A 153 -18.88 -14.40 3.80
#